data_AF-A0A5D2K0B6-F1
#
_entry.id   AF-A0A5D2K0B6-F1
#
_cell.length_a   1.000
_cell.length_b   1.000
_cell.length_c   1.000
_cell.angle_alpha   90.00
_cell.angle_beta   90.00
_cell.angle_gamma   90.00
#
_symmetry.space_group_name_H-M   'P 1'
#
loop_
_entity.id
_entity.type
_entity.pdbx_description
1 polymer ?
#
loop_
_entity_poly.entity_id
_entity_poly.type
_entity_poly.pdbx_seq_one_letter_code
_entity_poly.pdbx_strand_id
1 'polypeptide(L)'
;MGPTNPGDMLSSPTEENAEAVEKNSPAMIFLPSQSTREVLNEMIDATNNGVALTGAAATGSMGPLIGKVEIGELKDSYYFRVSLPGVSMDKREFNCVIRADGKVTIQGILTTGEQIVSNESGVFRMLTQNLGPPGPFTVSFRLPGPVNNQEVKSHLACGFLEAIVKKM
;
A
#
# COMPACT_ATOMS: atom_id res chain seq x y z
N MET A 1 -49.27 11.74 40.63
CA MET A 1 -49.03 11.26 42.02
C MET A 1 -48.26 9.95 41.95
N GLY A 2 -46.96 10.00 42.31
CA GLY A 2 -46.11 8.86 42.68
C GLY A 2 -45.33 8.11 41.58
N PRO A 3 -44.02 7.82 41.74
CA PRO A 3 -43.00 8.51 42.55
C PRO A 3 -41.80 9.01 41.73
N THR A 4 -41.18 10.07 42.25
CA THR A 4 -39.90 10.65 41.84
C THR A 4 -38.76 9.84 42.46
N ASN A 5 -37.73 9.46 41.69
CA ASN A 5 -36.46 8.97 42.23
C ASN A 5 -35.39 10.08 42.15
N PRO A 6 -34.66 10.35 43.25
CA PRO A 6 -33.68 11.43 43.36
C PRO A 6 -32.24 10.94 43.13
N GLY A 7 -31.39 11.84 42.64
CA GLY A 7 -29.96 11.60 42.34
C GLY A 7 -29.78 11.40 40.84
N ASP A 8 -29.14 12.29 40.09
CA ASP A 8 -27.83 12.84 40.38
C ASP A 8 -27.76 14.35 40.15
N MET A 9 -27.20 15.05 41.15
CA MET A 9 -26.82 16.45 41.06
C MET A 9 -25.81 16.61 39.92
N LEU A 10 -26.19 17.38 38.90
CA LEU A 10 -25.25 17.93 37.95
C LEU A 10 -24.48 19.07 38.68
N SER A 11 -23.43 18.71 39.40
CA SER A 11 -22.49 19.71 39.92
C SER A 11 -21.69 20.28 38.75
N SER A 12 -21.86 21.58 38.52
CA SER A 12 -21.00 22.40 37.69
C SER A 12 -19.52 22.20 38.09
N PRO A 13 -18.58 22.14 37.14
CA PRO A 13 -17.17 22.03 37.48
C PRO A 13 -16.72 23.32 38.19
N THR A 14 -16.26 23.17 39.42
CA THR A 14 -15.43 24.15 40.12
C THR A 14 -14.20 24.41 39.25
N GLU A 15 -13.89 25.68 39.00
CA GLU A 15 -12.64 26.11 38.38
C GLU A 15 -11.46 25.64 39.23
N GLU A 16 -10.92 24.47 38.91
CA GLU A 16 -9.61 24.06 39.35
C GLU A 16 -8.63 24.48 38.26
N ASN A 17 -7.81 25.46 38.63
CA ASN A 17 -6.72 26.02 37.85
C ASN A 17 -5.66 24.92 37.62
N ALA A 18 -5.91 24.06 36.63
CA ALA A 18 -4.95 23.08 36.17
C ALA A 18 -3.99 23.79 35.22
N GLU A 19 -2.80 24.08 35.72
CA GLU A 19 -1.62 24.39 34.94
C GLU A 19 -1.63 23.56 33.66
N ALA A 20 -1.43 24.22 32.51
CA ALA A 20 -1.33 23.55 31.22
C ALA A 20 -0.11 22.63 31.27
N VAL A 21 -0.32 21.39 31.71
CA VAL A 21 0.63 20.30 31.51
C VAL A 21 0.76 20.19 30.01
N GLU A 22 1.89 20.66 29.49
CA GLU A 22 2.30 20.47 28.11
C GLU A 22 2.41 18.97 27.90
N LYS A 23 1.29 18.37 27.53
CA LYS A 23 1.18 16.95 27.26
C LYS A 23 2.06 16.76 26.04
N ASN A 24 3.15 16.02 26.20
CA ASN A 24 4.08 15.57 25.15
C ASN A 24 3.34 14.74 24.09
N SER A 25 2.41 15.38 23.38
CA SER A 25 1.57 14.81 22.35
C SER A 25 2.35 14.88 21.04
N PRO A 26 2.31 13.83 20.21
CA PRO A 26 2.97 13.86 18.92
C PRO A 26 2.44 15.03 18.07
N ALA A 27 3.33 15.90 17.60
CA ALA A 27 3.00 16.95 16.65
C ALA A 27 3.12 16.41 15.21
N MET A 28 2.17 16.78 14.34
CA MET A 28 2.26 16.51 12.90
C MET A 28 2.67 17.78 12.15
N ILE A 29 3.60 17.63 11.22
CA ILE A 29 4.05 18.70 10.32
C ILE A 29 3.74 18.26 8.89
N PHE A 30 2.99 19.08 8.15
CA PHE A 30 2.66 18.82 6.75
C PHE A 30 3.61 19.58 5.84
N LEU A 31 4.30 18.84 4.96
CA LEU A 31 5.14 19.43 3.94
C LEU A 31 4.34 19.74 2.67
N PRO A 32 4.70 20.78 1.90
CA PRO A 32 4.13 21.04 0.59
C PRO A 32 4.21 19.81 -0.33
N SER A 33 3.22 19.66 -1.22
CA SER A 33 3.11 18.50 -2.12
C SER A 33 4.28 18.30 -3.10
N GLN A 34 5.14 19.31 -3.26
CA GLN A 34 6.31 19.30 -4.15
C GLN A 34 7.65 19.22 -3.40
N SER A 35 7.65 18.97 -2.10
CA SER A 35 8.88 18.82 -1.32
C SER A 35 9.73 17.65 -1.83
N THR A 36 11.04 17.87 -1.95
CA THR A 36 11.98 16.84 -2.40
C THR A 36 12.34 15.89 -1.27
N ARG A 37 13.01 14.77 -1.59
CA ARG A 37 13.46 13.81 -0.58
C ARG A 37 14.51 14.40 0.38
N GLU A 38 15.31 15.33 -0.10
CA GLU A 38 16.34 16.01 0.68
C GLU A 38 15.69 16.83 1.80
N VAL A 39 14.67 17.64 1.45
CA VAL A 39 13.89 18.44 2.43
C VAL A 39 13.20 17.54 3.46
N LEU A 40 12.70 16.37 3.04
CA LEU A 40 12.10 15.40 3.95
C LEU A 40 13.13 14.86 4.95
N ASN A 41 14.33 14.51 4.47
CA ASN A 41 15.40 13.99 5.33
C ASN A 41 15.87 15.02 6.34
N GLU A 42 16.08 16.27 5.93
CA GLU A 42 16.47 17.37 6.83
C GLU A 42 15.47 17.56 7.97
N MET A 43 14.17 17.45 7.67
CA MET A 43 13.11 17.57 8.68
C MET A 43 13.10 16.40 9.66
N ILE A 44 13.30 15.17 9.17
CA ILE A 44 13.42 13.99 10.03
C ILE A 44 14.61 14.15 10.99
N ASP A 45 15.76 14.57 10.46
CA ASP A 45 16.98 14.77 11.27
C ASP A 45 16.77 15.82 12.37
N ALA A 46 15.98 16.86 12.11
CA ALA A 46 15.67 17.90 13.08
C ALA A 46 14.77 17.44 14.25
N THR A 47 14.04 16.32 14.11
CA THR A 47 13.01 15.90 15.06
C THR A 47 13.49 14.89 16.12
N ASN A 48 14.78 14.51 16.12
CA ASN A 48 15.43 13.51 16.99
C ASN A 48 14.83 12.08 16.99
N ASN A 49 13.54 11.91 16.66
CA ASN A 49 12.78 10.65 16.56
C ASN A 49 11.55 10.78 15.63
N GLY A 50 11.52 11.75 14.71
CA GLY A 50 10.36 11.94 13.84
C GLY A 50 10.21 10.82 12.81
N VAL A 51 8.96 10.56 12.43
CA VAL A 51 8.62 9.60 11.38
C VAL A 51 8.04 10.37 10.21
N ALA A 52 8.64 10.19 9.04
CA ALA A 52 8.07 10.68 7.79
C ALA A 52 7.03 9.69 7.25
N LEU A 53 5.78 10.16 7.13
CA LEU A 53 4.73 9.46 6.40
C LEU A 53 4.64 10.04 4.99
N THR A 54 4.55 9.17 3.99
CA THR A 54 4.37 9.58 2.58
C THR A 54 3.33 8.71 1.88
N GLY A 55 2.77 9.21 0.78
CA GLY A 55 1.77 8.50 -0.02
C GLY A 55 0.55 8.09 0.80
N ALA A 56 0.11 6.84 0.63
CA ALA A 56 -1.10 6.31 1.28
C ALA A 56 -1.05 6.34 2.82
N ALA A 57 0.15 6.22 3.42
CA ALA A 57 0.31 6.29 4.87
C ALA A 57 0.08 7.71 5.41
N ALA A 58 0.35 8.75 4.61
CA ALA A 58 0.12 10.14 4.99
C ALA A 58 -1.35 10.56 4.82
N THR A 59 -2.04 10.00 3.83
CA THR A 59 -3.45 10.33 3.53
C THR A 59 -4.45 9.41 4.23
N GLY A 60 -3.99 8.33 4.88
CA GLY A 60 -4.84 7.27 5.40
C GLY A 60 -5.64 6.55 4.32
N SER A 61 -5.27 6.70 3.04
CA SER A 61 -5.97 6.07 1.93
C SER A 61 -5.59 4.59 1.82
N MET A 62 -6.48 3.78 1.25
CA MET A 62 -6.12 2.43 0.85
C MET A 62 -4.94 2.51 -0.14
N GLY A 63 -3.92 1.67 0.08
CA GLY A 63 -2.83 1.52 -0.88
C GLY A 63 -3.34 0.99 -2.22
N PRO A 64 -2.48 0.93 -3.26
CA PRO A 64 -2.85 0.37 -4.55
C PRO A 64 -3.47 -1.03 -4.39
N LEU A 65 -4.62 -1.26 -5.02
CA LEU A 65 -5.34 -2.55 -4.97
C LEU A 65 -4.57 -3.68 -5.69
N ILE A 66 -3.61 -3.30 -6.54
CA ILE A 66 -2.73 -4.17 -7.29
C ILE A 66 -1.29 -3.63 -7.28
N GLY A 67 -0.31 -4.52 -7.41
CA GLY A 67 1.08 -4.14 -7.60
C GLY A 67 1.84 -3.90 -6.30
N LYS A 68 1.37 -4.44 -5.17
CA LYS A 68 2.17 -4.47 -3.95
C LYS A 68 3.38 -5.37 -4.16
N VAL A 69 4.57 -4.81 -3.97
CA VAL A 69 5.85 -5.49 -4.23
C VAL A 69 6.57 -5.80 -2.92
N GLU A 70 7.09 -7.01 -2.83
CA GLU A 70 8.06 -7.43 -1.83
C GLU A 70 9.37 -7.79 -2.56
N ILE A 71 10.51 -7.31 -2.07
CA ILE A 71 11.83 -7.56 -2.67
C ILE A 71 12.72 -8.18 -1.60
N GLY A 72 13.36 -9.29 -1.96
CA GLY A 72 14.37 -9.97 -1.16
C GLY A 72 15.70 -10.05 -1.89
N GLU A 73 16.78 -10.01 -1.13
CA GLU A 73 18.13 -10.20 -1.65
C GLU A 73 18.70 -11.53 -1.16
N LEU A 74 19.10 -12.37 -2.11
CA LEU A 74 19.83 -13.62 -1.87
C LEU A 74 21.31 -13.41 -2.20
N LYS A 75 22.14 -14.42 -1.97
CA LYS A 75 23.60 -14.32 -2.21
C LYS A 75 23.93 -13.93 -3.65
N ASP A 76 23.32 -14.60 -4.63
CA ASP A 76 23.63 -14.47 -6.07
C ASP A 76 22.41 -14.04 -6.91
N SER A 77 21.32 -13.65 -6.26
CA SER A 77 20.06 -13.34 -6.93
C SER A 77 19.23 -12.34 -6.14
N TYR A 78 18.29 -11.70 -6.82
CA TYR A 78 17.17 -11.00 -6.22
C TYR A 78 15.92 -11.85 -6.37
N TYR A 79 15.08 -11.85 -5.34
CA TYR A 79 13.73 -12.38 -5.37
C TYR A 79 12.75 -11.22 -5.29
N PHE A 80 11.65 -11.31 -6.01
CA PHE A 80 10.52 -10.42 -5.77
C PHE A 80 9.20 -11.15 -5.87
N ARG A 81 8.22 -10.64 -5.13
CA ARG A 81 6.83 -11.07 -5.17
C ARG A 81 5.94 -9.86 -5.41
N VAL A 82 5.01 -9.97 -6.36
CA VAL A 82 4.04 -8.92 -6.69
C VAL A 82 2.63 -9.44 -6.54
N SER A 83 1.82 -8.77 -5.72
CA SER A 83 0.38 -9.03 -5.61
C SER A 83 -0.35 -8.51 -6.85
N LEU A 84 -0.95 -9.41 -7.62
CA LEU A 84 -1.68 -9.18 -8.87
C LEU A 84 -3.05 -9.89 -8.84
N PRO A 85 -3.94 -9.58 -7.87
CA PRO A 85 -5.23 -10.24 -7.77
C PRO A 85 -6.11 -9.87 -8.97
N GLY A 86 -6.82 -10.86 -9.53
CA GLY A 86 -7.73 -10.63 -10.65
C GLY A 86 -7.06 -10.45 -12.02
N VAL A 87 -5.75 -10.69 -12.13
CA VAL A 87 -5.06 -10.67 -13.42
C VAL A 87 -5.47 -11.83 -14.33
N SER A 88 -5.58 -11.56 -15.62
CA SER A 88 -5.75 -12.58 -16.64
C SER A 88 -4.60 -13.58 -16.63
N MET A 89 -4.93 -14.87 -16.72
CA MET A 89 -3.94 -15.95 -16.85
C MET A 89 -3.59 -16.24 -18.31
N ASP A 90 -4.20 -15.53 -19.27
CA ASP A 90 -3.81 -15.63 -20.68
C ASP A 90 -2.41 -15.02 -20.87
N LYS A 91 -1.49 -15.85 -21.36
CA LYS A 91 -0.10 -15.46 -21.65
C LYS A 91 0.00 -14.36 -22.72
N ARG A 92 -1.04 -14.14 -23.53
CA ARG A 92 -1.08 -13.05 -24.53
C ARG A 92 -1.34 -11.69 -23.91
N GLU A 93 -2.01 -11.67 -22.77
CA GLU A 93 -2.44 -10.46 -22.07
C GLU A 93 -1.52 -10.09 -20.92
N PHE A 94 -0.55 -10.93 -20.57
CA PHE A 94 0.36 -10.73 -19.46
C PHE A 94 1.81 -10.64 -19.93
N ASN A 95 2.53 -9.63 -19.45
CA ASN A 95 3.94 -9.42 -19.77
C ASN A 95 4.73 -8.96 -18.53
N CYS A 96 5.92 -9.53 -18.33
CA CYS A 96 6.87 -9.10 -17.31
C CYS A 96 8.25 -8.92 -17.96
N VAL A 97 8.73 -7.68 -17.97
CA VAL A 97 10.02 -7.30 -18.57
C VAL A 97 10.97 -6.91 -17.45
N ILE A 98 12.14 -7.54 -17.43
CA ILE A 98 13.23 -7.25 -16.50
C ILE A 98 14.43 -6.78 -17.30
N ARG A 99 14.87 -5.55 -17.05
CA ARG A 99 16.00 -4.94 -17.74
C ARG A 99 17.29 -5.14 -16.93
N ALA A 100 18.42 -5.13 -17.61
CA ALA A 100 19.74 -5.32 -16.99
C ALA A 100 20.08 -4.26 -15.92
N ASP A 101 19.48 -3.07 -16.00
CA ASP A 101 19.61 -2.00 -14.99
C ASP A 101 18.75 -2.23 -13.73
N GLY A 102 18.16 -3.42 -13.58
CA GLY A 102 17.29 -3.78 -12.46
C GLY A 102 15.86 -3.22 -12.55
N LYS A 103 15.49 -2.53 -13.64
CA LYS A 103 14.11 -2.06 -13.82
C LYS A 103 13.19 -3.23 -14.20
N VAL A 104 12.11 -3.40 -13.43
CA VAL A 104 11.05 -4.37 -13.68
C VAL A 104 9.79 -3.63 -14.14
N THR A 105 9.12 -4.15 -15.16
CA THR A 105 7.85 -3.63 -15.68
C THR A 105 6.91 -4.79 -15.95
N ILE A 106 5.76 -4.79 -15.27
CA ILE A 106 4.71 -5.80 -15.41
C ILE A 106 3.51 -5.11 -16.02
N GLN A 107 2.94 -5.70 -17.06
CA GLN A 107 1.75 -5.22 -17.74
C GLN A 107 0.77 -6.37 -17.89
N GLY A 108 -0.52 -6.07 -17.77
CA GLY A 108 -1.54 -6.99 -18.24
C GLY A 108 -2.95 -6.47 -18.04
N ILE A 109 -3.91 -7.39 -18.05
CA ILE A 109 -5.33 -7.09 -17.94
C ILE A 109 -5.89 -7.63 -16.61
N LEU A 110 -6.57 -6.77 -15.85
CA LEU A 110 -7.47 -7.17 -14.77
C LEU A 110 -8.81 -7.61 -15.37
N THR A 111 -9.28 -8.80 -14.99
CA THR A 111 -10.54 -9.38 -15.47
C THR A 111 -11.65 -9.36 -14.43
N THR A 112 -11.34 -8.99 -13.19
CA THR A 112 -12.29 -8.96 -12.07
C THR A 112 -12.33 -7.59 -11.41
N GLY A 113 -13.18 -7.44 -10.38
CA GLY A 113 -13.35 -6.18 -9.64
C GLY A 113 -14.56 -5.35 -10.08
N GLU A 114 -15.41 -5.92 -10.93
CA GLU A 114 -16.75 -5.40 -11.21
C GLU A 114 -17.63 -5.46 -9.96
N GLN A 115 -18.51 -4.47 -9.82
CA GLN A 115 -19.48 -4.43 -8.71
C GLN A 115 -20.53 -5.54 -8.84
N ILE A 116 -20.85 -5.95 -10.06
CA ILE A 116 -21.82 -7.00 -10.37
C ILE A 116 -21.04 -8.12 -11.05
N VAL A 117 -21.10 -9.32 -10.49
CA VAL A 117 -20.42 -10.50 -11.02
C VAL A 117 -21.49 -11.54 -11.34
N SER A 118 -21.43 -12.13 -12.53
CA SER A 118 -22.33 -13.20 -12.94
C SER A 118 -21.58 -14.50 -13.14
N ASN A 119 -22.14 -15.61 -12.68
CA ASN A 119 -21.70 -16.96 -13.02
C ASN A 119 -22.91 -17.86 -13.31
N GLU A 120 -22.68 -19.16 -13.50
CA GLU A 120 -23.75 -20.15 -13.74
C GLU A 120 -24.81 -20.20 -12.64
N SER A 121 -24.44 -19.79 -11.41
CA SER A 121 -25.33 -19.76 -10.23
C SER A 121 -26.12 -18.45 -10.10
N GLY A 122 -25.90 -17.46 -10.97
CA GLY A 122 -26.68 -16.23 -11.02
C GLY A 122 -25.85 -14.95 -11.02
N VAL A 123 -26.51 -13.85 -10.67
CA VAL A 123 -25.94 -12.50 -10.65
C VAL A 123 -25.78 -12.04 -9.20
N PHE A 124 -24.56 -11.66 -8.83
CA PHE A 124 -24.18 -11.27 -7.49
C PHE A 124 -23.71 -9.82 -7.47
N ARG A 125 -24.11 -9.08 -6.42
CA ARG A 125 -23.59 -7.74 -6.15
C ARG A 125 -22.54 -7.83 -5.05
N MET A 126 -21.33 -7.37 -5.36
CA MET A 126 -20.25 -7.26 -4.39
C MET A 126 -20.58 -6.18 -3.36
N LEU A 127 -20.53 -6.52 -2.06
CA LEU A 127 -20.73 -5.58 -0.96
C LEU A 127 -19.49 -4.73 -0.66
N THR A 128 -18.31 -5.25 -1.00
CA THR A 128 -17.02 -4.55 -0.87
C THR A 128 -16.25 -4.65 -2.18
N GLN A 129 -15.53 -3.59 -2.54
CA GLN A 129 -14.78 -3.49 -3.79
C GLN A 129 -13.27 -3.42 -3.49
N ASN A 130 -12.71 -4.56 -3.11
CA ASN A 130 -11.30 -4.69 -2.72
C ASN A 130 -10.34 -4.94 -3.90
N LEU A 131 -10.87 -4.92 -5.13
CA LEU A 131 -10.12 -5.13 -6.36
C LEU A 131 -10.26 -3.92 -7.28
N GLY A 132 -9.23 -3.66 -8.09
CA GLY A 132 -9.30 -2.64 -9.13
C GLY A 132 -10.35 -2.99 -10.18
N PRO A 133 -10.89 -2.00 -10.91
CA PRO A 133 -11.80 -2.27 -12.02
C PRO A 133 -11.11 -3.10 -13.12
N PRO A 134 -11.85 -3.86 -13.92
CA PRO A 134 -11.29 -4.54 -15.08
C PRO A 134 -10.62 -3.56 -16.05
N GLY A 135 -9.58 -4.04 -16.74
CA GLY A 135 -8.85 -3.25 -17.72
C GLY A 135 -7.33 -3.35 -17.59
N PRO A 136 -6.59 -2.59 -18.41
CA PRO A 136 -5.14 -2.65 -18.43
C PRO A 136 -4.53 -2.07 -17.16
N PHE A 137 -3.48 -2.71 -16.66
CA PHE A 137 -2.66 -2.22 -15.56
C PHE A 137 -1.17 -2.24 -15.93
N THR A 138 -0.39 -1.44 -15.19
CA THR A 138 1.07 -1.48 -15.24
C THR A 138 1.64 -1.31 -13.85
N VAL A 139 2.60 -2.17 -13.48
CA VAL A 139 3.39 -2.07 -12.25
C VAL A 139 4.85 -1.90 -12.64
N SER A 140 5.56 -0.98 -11.97
CA SER A 140 6.97 -0.74 -12.23
C SER A 140 7.73 -0.48 -10.94
N PHE A 141 8.89 -1.11 -10.80
CA PHE A 141 9.78 -0.94 -9.66
C PHE A 141 11.23 -1.23 -10.09
N ARG A 142 12.18 -1.00 -9.18
CA ARG A 142 13.59 -1.28 -9.40
C ARG A 142 14.10 -2.27 -8.35
N LEU A 143 14.90 -3.22 -8.80
CA LEU A 143 15.71 -4.08 -7.94
C LEU A 143 16.90 -3.28 -7.37
N PRO A 144 17.54 -3.76 -6.28
CA PRO A 144 18.63 -3.04 -5.63
C PRO A 144 19.86 -2.78 -6.52
N GLY A 145 20.06 -3.59 -7.56
CA GLY A 145 21.21 -3.47 -8.46
C GLY A 145 20.99 -4.12 -9.82
N PRO A 146 22.03 -4.09 -10.69
CA PRO A 146 22.01 -4.71 -12.00
C PRO A 146 21.80 -6.22 -11.95
N VAL A 147 21.27 -6.76 -13.04
CA VAL A 147 20.88 -8.17 -13.14
C VAL A 147 21.25 -8.80 -14.47
N ASN A 148 21.45 -10.11 -14.45
CA ASN A 148 21.47 -10.92 -15.65
C ASN A 148 20.03 -11.25 -16.08
N ASN A 149 19.53 -10.54 -17.10
CA ASN A 149 18.17 -10.68 -17.61
C ASN A 149 17.94 -11.92 -18.51
N GLN A 150 18.97 -12.73 -18.77
CA GLN A 150 18.85 -14.02 -19.47
C GLN A 150 18.43 -15.14 -18.52
N GLU A 151 18.73 -15.01 -17.22
CA GLU A 151 18.51 -16.04 -16.20
C GLU A 151 17.39 -15.63 -15.24
N VAL A 152 16.16 -15.58 -15.76
CA VAL A 152 14.95 -15.24 -15.00
C VAL A 152 14.09 -16.49 -14.83
N LYS A 153 13.72 -16.81 -13.59
CA LYS A 153 12.68 -17.79 -13.28
C LYS A 153 11.48 -17.05 -12.70
N SER A 154 10.31 -17.19 -13.30
CA SER A 154 9.09 -16.56 -12.80
C SER A 154 7.91 -17.53 -12.79
N HIS A 155 6.99 -17.29 -11.86
CA HIS A 155 5.78 -18.07 -11.68
C HIS A 155 4.63 -17.14 -11.30
N LEU A 156 3.51 -17.24 -12.02
CA LEU A 156 2.27 -16.54 -11.70
C LEU A 156 1.24 -17.57 -11.24
N ALA A 157 0.80 -17.46 -9.99
CA ALA A 157 -0.24 -18.31 -9.42
C ALA A 157 -0.94 -17.63 -8.26
N CYS A 158 -2.21 -17.96 -8.05
CA CYS A 158 -3.01 -17.50 -6.90
C CYS A 158 -3.00 -15.96 -6.70
N GLY A 159 -2.93 -15.19 -7.79
CA GLY A 159 -2.87 -13.73 -7.74
C GLY A 159 -1.51 -13.16 -7.32
N PHE A 160 -0.42 -13.93 -7.38
CA PHE A 160 0.94 -13.45 -7.13
C PHE A 160 1.88 -13.81 -8.28
N LEU A 161 2.68 -12.83 -8.71
CA LEU A 161 3.86 -13.08 -9.54
C LEU A 161 5.09 -13.17 -8.63
N GLU A 162 5.74 -14.32 -8.64
CA GLU A 162 7.02 -14.55 -7.99
C GLU A 162 8.11 -14.67 -9.03
N ALA A 163 9.28 -14.07 -8.78
CA ALA A 163 10.43 -14.24 -9.65
C ALA A 163 11.75 -14.21 -8.90
N ILE A 164 12.71 -14.96 -9.44
CA ILE A 164 14.11 -14.96 -9.04
C ILE A 164 14.94 -14.58 -10.26
N VAL A 165 15.84 -13.62 -10.07
CA VAL A 165 16.72 -13.07 -11.09
C VAL A 165 18.14 -13.06 -10.58
N LYS A 166 19.09 -13.55 -11.38
CA LYS A 166 20.52 -13.50 -11.02
C LYS A 166 21.05 -12.07 -10.97
N LYS A 167 21.89 -11.80 -9.98
CA LYS A 167 22.70 -10.58 -9.97
C LYS A 167 23.69 -10.64 -11.14
N MET A 168 24.07 -9.46 -11.61
CA MET A 168 25.12 -9.33 -12.63
C MET A 168 26.51 -9.57 -12.02
#